data_AF-A0A5M3WKI2-F1
#
_entry.id   AF-A0A5M3WKI2-F1
#
_cell.length_a   1.000
_cell.length_b   1.000
_cell.length_c   1.000
_cell.angle_alpha   90.00
_cell.angle_beta   90.00
_cell.angle_gamma   90.00
#
_symmetry.space_group_name_H-M   'P 1'
#
loop_
_entity.id
_entity.type
_entity.pdbx_description
1 polymer ?
#
loop_
_entity_poly.entity_id
_entity_poly.type
_entity_poly.pdbx_seq_one_letter_code
_entity_poly.pdbx_strand_id
1 'polypeptide(L)'
;MVRAWPGRVESMKVLVTESVPAAGTVPGAMLALDGHNVVFCHPAGADVGPAPCIGLAVGGRCPLRPGEVDLVVDIRPAPGPFTMREAGAMCAVRTGTPLLIAGRPPTGSTLAEEAVEVCEQDELLAACAKAVAPTGPVVRRAVIEAVAPIARRLGETADVRLLDVEGTVHIYVSLLNDPDDVVIEDIRRAAWLAFTRATRGRVQAVSHIAVRTKSTSRPR
;
A
#
# COMPACT_ATOMS: atom_id res chain seq x y z
N MET A 1 13.82 -28.54 -12.57
CA MET A 1 12.65 -28.52 -11.67
C MET A 1 12.96 -27.52 -10.56
N VAL A 2 12.56 -26.26 -10.74
CA VAL A 2 12.90 -25.18 -9.80
C VAL A 2 11.97 -25.31 -8.60
N ARG A 3 12.52 -25.65 -7.43
CA ARG A 3 11.76 -25.62 -6.18
C ARG A 3 11.27 -24.20 -5.93
N ALA A 4 9.97 -24.00 -5.75
CA ALA A 4 9.43 -22.76 -5.23
C ALA A 4 10.08 -22.49 -3.86
N TRP A 5 10.72 -21.33 -3.72
CA TRP A 5 11.35 -20.91 -2.47
C TRP A 5 10.23 -20.54 -1.48
N PRO A 6 10.20 -21.12 -0.26
CA PRO A 6 9.22 -20.71 0.73
C PRO A 6 9.42 -19.23 1.07
N GLY A 7 8.37 -18.42 0.90
CA GLY A 7 8.37 -16.98 1.21
C GLY A 7 8.41 -16.02 0.01
N ARG A 8 8.33 -16.50 -1.24
CA ARG A 8 8.28 -15.60 -2.40
C ARG A 8 6.96 -14.81 -2.39
N VAL A 9 7.07 -13.50 -2.19
CA VAL A 9 5.95 -12.55 -2.36
C VAL A 9 5.39 -12.71 -3.77
N GLU A 10 4.07 -12.63 -3.94
CA GLU A 10 3.48 -12.59 -5.27
C GLU A 10 4.14 -11.48 -6.11
N SER A 11 4.36 -11.74 -7.40
CA SER A 11 4.96 -10.76 -8.31
C SER A 11 4.14 -9.47 -8.33
N MET A 12 4.75 -8.36 -7.88
CA MET A 12 4.17 -7.01 -7.93
C MET A 12 4.56 -6.26 -9.21
N LYS A 13 3.72 -5.31 -9.64
CA LYS A 13 4.14 -4.23 -10.54
C LYS A 13 4.53 -3.01 -9.73
N VAL A 14 5.83 -2.70 -9.68
CA VAL A 14 6.41 -1.63 -8.87
C VAL A 14 6.81 -0.47 -9.76
N LEU A 15 6.32 0.73 -9.46
CA LEU A 15 6.82 1.96 -10.08
C LEU A 15 7.94 2.54 -9.24
N VAL A 16 9.10 2.73 -9.86
CA VAL A 16 10.25 3.38 -9.21
C VAL A 16 10.35 4.83 -9.68
N THR A 17 10.41 5.74 -8.70
CA THR A 17 10.82 7.14 -8.88
C THR A 17 12.15 7.40 -8.19
N GLU A 18 12.82 8.48 -8.55
CA GLU A 18 14.15 8.78 -8.05
C GLU A 18 14.35 10.29 -7.89
N SER A 19 15.00 10.72 -6.81
CA SER A 19 15.32 12.14 -6.58
C SER A 19 16.49 12.64 -7.42
N VAL A 20 17.39 11.73 -7.82
CA VAL A 20 18.55 12.01 -8.67
C VAL A 20 18.61 10.99 -9.80
N PRO A 21 19.13 11.37 -10.99
CA PRO A 21 19.25 10.47 -12.12
C PRO A 21 19.94 9.16 -11.74
N ALA A 22 19.38 8.05 -12.22
CA ALA A 22 19.90 6.70 -12.07
C ALA A 22 19.94 6.12 -10.64
N ALA A 23 19.49 6.84 -9.60
CA ALA A 23 19.43 6.30 -8.25
C ALA A 23 18.53 5.07 -8.14
N GLY A 24 17.48 4.98 -8.95
CA GLY A 24 16.58 3.83 -9.00
C GLY A 24 17.14 2.61 -9.75
N THR A 25 18.30 2.71 -10.39
CA THR A 25 18.83 1.63 -11.26
C THR A 25 19.14 0.37 -10.47
N VAL A 26 19.95 0.46 -9.41
CA VAL A 26 20.33 -0.69 -8.59
C VAL A 26 19.13 -1.24 -7.79
N PRO A 27 18.36 -0.41 -7.06
CA PRO A 27 17.13 -0.86 -6.40
C PRO A 27 16.13 -1.52 -7.35
N GLY A 28 15.92 -0.93 -8.54
CA GLY A 28 15.03 -1.47 -9.55
C GLY A 28 15.51 -2.83 -10.09
N ALA A 29 16.82 -2.99 -10.31
CA ALA A 29 17.39 -4.28 -10.70
C ALA A 29 17.21 -5.34 -9.60
N MET A 30 17.38 -4.98 -8.33
CA MET A 30 17.16 -5.91 -7.21
C MET A 30 15.69 -6.38 -7.14
N LEU A 31 14.73 -5.45 -7.25
CA LEU A 31 13.31 -5.78 -7.31
C LEU A 31 12.95 -6.67 -8.50
N ALA A 32 13.55 -6.40 -9.67
CA ALA A 32 13.35 -7.22 -10.86
C ALA A 32 13.94 -8.63 -10.71
N LEU A 33 15.13 -8.76 -10.09
CA LEU A 33 15.76 -10.05 -9.79
C LEU A 33 14.95 -10.87 -8.79
N ASP A 34 14.23 -10.23 -7.87
CA ASP A 34 13.28 -10.89 -6.96
C ASP A 34 11.99 -11.34 -7.66
N GLY A 35 11.81 -10.97 -8.93
CA GLY A 35 10.70 -11.39 -9.79
C GLY A 35 9.55 -10.40 -9.87
N HIS A 36 9.75 -9.14 -9.48
CA HIS A 36 8.76 -8.09 -9.66
C HIS A 36 8.84 -7.44 -11.04
N ASN A 37 7.72 -6.92 -11.53
CA ASN A 37 7.65 -6.12 -12.74
C ASN A 37 7.96 -4.65 -12.41
N VAL A 38 9.17 -4.20 -12.71
CA VAL A 38 9.63 -2.84 -12.40
C VAL A 38 9.42 -1.91 -13.58
N VAL A 39 8.77 -0.78 -13.33
CA VAL A 39 8.54 0.30 -14.30
C VAL A 39 9.02 1.64 -13.73
N PHE A 40 9.25 2.63 -14.58
CA PHE A 40 9.79 3.94 -14.17
C PHE A 40 8.96 5.10 -14.75
N CYS A 41 8.91 6.23 -14.04
CA CYS A 41 8.29 7.46 -14.55
C CYS A 41 9.12 8.13 -15.64
N HIS A 42 10.43 7.92 -15.63
CA HIS A 42 11.40 8.44 -16.58
C HIS A 42 12.23 7.26 -17.10
N PRO A 43 12.75 7.30 -18.34
CA PRO A 43 13.63 6.24 -18.82
C PRO A 43 14.79 6.01 -17.84
N ALA A 44 14.99 4.74 -17.45
CA ALA A 44 16.03 4.38 -16.47
C ALA A 44 17.42 4.77 -16.97
N GLY A 45 18.23 5.34 -16.08
CA GLY A 45 19.61 5.75 -16.39
C GLY A 45 19.75 6.91 -17.38
N ALA A 46 18.64 7.50 -17.82
CA ALA A 46 18.69 8.59 -18.76
C ALA A 46 18.98 9.91 -18.03
N ASP A 47 20.09 10.54 -18.39
CA ASP A 47 20.42 11.94 -18.08
C ASP A 47 19.57 12.89 -18.94
N VAL A 48 18.33 12.49 -19.23
CA VAL A 48 17.35 13.30 -19.93
C VAL A 48 17.04 14.46 -19.02
N GLY A 49 17.46 15.68 -19.39
CA GLY A 49 17.33 16.90 -18.59
C GLY A 49 15.90 17.19 -18.11
N PRO A 50 15.22 18.26 -18.55
CA PRO A 50 13.87 18.57 -18.09
C PRO A 50 12.79 17.74 -18.82
N ALA A 51 13.12 16.55 -19.32
CA ALA A 51 12.18 15.76 -20.09
C ALA A 51 10.94 15.43 -19.23
N PRO A 52 9.72 15.61 -19.77
CA PRO A 52 8.51 15.33 -19.02
C PRO A 52 8.43 13.84 -18.66
N CYS A 53 7.70 13.51 -17.60
CA CYS A 53 7.47 12.12 -17.24
C CYS A 53 6.80 11.36 -18.40
N ILE A 54 6.95 10.03 -18.45
CA ILE A 54 6.45 9.18 -19.54
C ILE A 54 4.94 9.31 -19.75
N GLY A 55 4.17 9.70 -18.74
CA GLY A 55 2.73 9.95 -18.88
C GLY A 55 2.38 11.24 -19.63
N LEU A 56 3.32 12.20 -19.70
CA LEU A 56 3.18 13.47 -20.39
C LEU A 56 3.94 13.52 -21.73
N ALA A 57 4.76 12.51 -22.01
CA ALA A 57 5.42 12.35 -23.30
C ALA A 57 4.39 12.09 -24.42
N VAL A 58 4.68 12.55 -25.64
CA VAL A 58 3.82 12.30 -26.81
C VAL A 58 3.67 10.80 -27.05
N GLY A 59 2.43 10.30 -27.07
CA GLY A 59 2.14 8.86 -27.19
C GLY A 59 2.48 8.03 -25.93
N GLY A 60 2.89 8.70 -24.85
CA GLY A 60 3.24 8.08 -23.59
C GLY A 60 2.04 7.51 -22.84
N ARG A 61 2.29 6.48 -22.02
CA ARG A 61 1.28 5.88 -21.13
C ARG A 61 1.77 5.95 -19.70
N CYS A 62 1.00 6.61 -18.85
CA CYS A 62 1.31 6.73 -17.43
C CYS A 62 1.21 5.37 -16.73
N PRO A 63 2.27 4.88 -16.06
CA PRO A 63 2.21 3.62 -15.33
C PRO A 63 1.22 3.64 -14.16
N LEU A 64 0.96 4.81 -13.56
CA LEU A 64 -0.01 5.01 -12.48
C LEU A 64 -1.47 5.08 -12.96
N ARG A 65 -1.76 4.56 -14.16
CA ARG A 65 -3.14 4.36 -14.55
C ARG A 65 -3.83 3.49 -13.49
N PRO A 66 -5.07 3.82 -13.06
CA PRO A 66 -5.73 3.13 -11.95
C PRO A 66 -5.70 1.61 -12.10
N GLY A 67 -5.24 0.92 -11.05
CA GLY A 67 -5.19 -0.54 -10.98
C GLY A 67 -3.97 -1.21 -11.60
N GLU A 68 -3.03 -0.47 -12.18
CA GLU A 68 -1.87 -1.07 -12.86
C GLU A 68 -0.62 -1.25 -12.00
N VAL A 69 -0.36 -0.38 -11.01
CA VAL A 69 0.86 -0.42 -10.18
C VAL A 69 0.49 -0.77 -8.74
N ASP A 70 1.11 -1.81 -8.18
CA ASP A 70 0.84 -2.28 -6.82
C ASP A 70 1.51 -1.42 -5.74
N LEU A 71 2.68 -0.86 -6.05
CA LEU A 71 3.51 -0.10 -5.13
C LEU A 71 4.32 0.96 -5.90
N VAL A 72 4.44 2.16 -5.33
CA VAL A 72 5.42 3.15 -5.75
C VAL A 72 6.55 3.19 -4.75
N VAL A 73 7.78 3.14 -5.25
CA VAL A 73 9.00 3.26 -4.46
C VAL A 73 9.75 4.50 -4.92
N ASP A 74 9.90 5.45 -4.02
CA ASP A 74 10.65 6.67 -4.25
C ASP A 74 12.07 6.55 -3.68
N ILE A 75 13.06 6.49 -4.57
CA ILE A 75 14.46 6.25 -4.22
C ILE A 75 15.16 7.59 -3.96
N ARG A 76 15.63 7.78 -2.73
CA ARG A 76 16.25 9.02 -2.28
C ARG A 76 17.56 8.79 -1.50
N PRO A 77 18.72 8.69 -2.19
CA PRO A 77 20.00 8.40 -1.53
C PRO A 77 20.53 9.54 -0.64
N ALA A 78 20.06 10.77 -0.83
CA ALA A 78 20.55 11.95 -0.12
C ALA A 78 19.37 12.88 0.29
N PRO A 79 19.53 13.67 1.37
CA PRO A 79 18.53 14.66 1.77
C PRO A 79 18.44 15.78 0.73
N GLY A 80 17.26 16.39 0.60
CA GLY A 80 17.04 17.52 -0.30
C GLY A 80 15.56 17.82 -0.51
N PRO A 81 15.24 18.86 -1.30
CA PRO A 81 13.87 19.15 -1.67
C PRO A 81 13.28 18.04 -2.56
N PHE A 82 11.96 18.09 -2.71
CA PHE A 82 11.24 17.30 -3.71
C PHE A 82 11.57 17.79 -5.13
N THR A 83 11.70 16.87 -6.07
CA THR A 83 12.02 17.17 -7.47
C THR A 83 10.93 16.67 -8.43
N MET A 84 10.89 17.23 -9.64
CA MET A 84 9.92 16.77 -10.66
C MET A 84 10.12 15.31 -11.09
N ARG A 85 11.30 14.72 -10.86
CA ARG A 85 11.56 13.30 -11.13
C ARG A 85 10.74 12.37 -10.24
N GLU A 86 10.30 12.89 -9.10
CA GLU A 86 9.56 12.21 -8.05
C GLU A 86 8.05 12.48 -8.17
N ALA A 87 7.60 13.13 -9.24
CA ALA A 87 6.18 13.42 -9.47
C ALA A 87 5.29 12.16 -9.41
N GLY A 88 5.83 10.98 -9.68
CA GLY A 88 5.14 9.70 -9.47
C GLY A 88 4.78 9.44 -8.00
N ALA A 89 5.59 9.85 -7.02
CA ALA A 89 5.29 9.72 -5.60
C ALA A 89 4.06 10.55 -5.19
N MET A 90 3.97 11.81 -5.65
CA MET A 90 2.76 12.62 -5.44
C MET A 90 1.53 12.02 -6.12
N CYS A 91 1.69 11.48 -7.33
CA CYS A 91 0.60 10.81 -8.02
C CYS A 91 0.15 9.53 -7.29
N ALA A 92 1.07 8.82 -6.63
CA ALA A 92 0.76 7.65 -5.81
C ALA A 92 -0.18 8.02 -4.67
N VAL A 93 0.20 9.02 -3.86
CA VAL A 93 -0.63 9.54 -2.76
C VAL A 93 -2.02 9.94 -3.26
N ARG A 94 -2.08 10.72 -4.34
CA ARG A 94 -3.36 11.20 -4.89
C ARG A 94 -4.26 10.08 -5.41
N THR A 95 -3.69 8.97 -5.86
CA THR A 95 -4.45 7.82 -6.40
C THR A 95 -4.67 6.72 -5.36
N GLY A 96 -4.17 6.88 -4.13
CA GLY A 96 -4.22 5.85 -3.10
C GLY A 96 -3.34 4.63 -3.40
N THR A 97 -2.37 4.76 -4.31
CA THR A 97 -1.37 3.71 -4.54
C THR A 97 -0.35 3.77 -3.39
N PRO A 98 -0.03 2.65 -2.73
CA PRO A 98 0.97 2.62 -1.67
C PRO A 98 2.28 3.29 -2.10
N LEU A 99 2.80 4.20 -1.25
CA LEU A 99 4.06 4.89 -1.46
C LEU A 99 5.05 4.47 -0.39
N LEU A 100 6.21 3.98 -0.79
CA LEU A 100 7.36 3.74 0.06
C LEU A 100 8.47 4.72 -0.31
N ILE A 101 9.18 5.27 0.68
CA ILE A 101 10.38 6.08 0.45
C ILE A 101 11.60 5.29 0.90
N ALA A 102 12.55 5.03 -0.01
CA ALA A 102 13.79 4.34 0.30
C ALA A 102 14.94 5.37 0.41
N GLY A 103 15.37 5.63 1.64
CA GLY A 103 16.42 6.58 1.99
C GLY A 103 15.87 7.83 2.70
N ARG A 104 16.30 9.02 2.29
CA ARG A 104 16.02 10.28 3.01
C ARG A 104 14.79 11.00 2.46
N PRO A 105 13.71 11.18 3.26
CA PRO A 105 12.50 11.85 2.78
C PRO A 105 12.73 13.30 2.30
N PRO A 106 11.89 13.80 1.37
CA PRO A 106 12.01 15.16 0.88
C PRO A 106 11.70 16.21 1.94
N THR A 107 12.59 17.19 2.09
CA THR A 107 12.36 18.33 2.97
C THR A 107 11.29 19.26 2.41
N GLY A 108 10.46 19.86 3.27
CA GLY A 108 9.44 20.83 2.86
C GLY A 108 8.25 20.19 2.13
N SER A 109 8.03 18.88 2.30
CA SER A 109 6.89 18.14 1.76
C SER A 109 6.26 17.26 2.84
N THR A 110 4.99 16.88 2.66
CA THR A 110 4.28 15.93 3.53
C THR A 110 4.43 14.47 3.07
N LEU A 111 5.25 14.19 2.05
CA LEU A 111 5.34 12.85 1.46
C LEU A 111 5.78 11.78 2.47
N ALA A 112 6.60 12.13 3.45
CA ALA A 112 7.00 11.21 4.52
C ALA A 112 5.82 10.76 5.39
N GLU A 113 4.86 11.66 5.62
CA GLU A 113 3.68 11.41 6.45
C GLU A 113 2.61 10.60 5.69
N GLU A 114 2.58 10.76 4.36
CA GLU A 114 1.66 10.05 3.47
C GLU A 114 2.22 8.69 3.00
N ALA A 115 3.54 8.48 3.11
CA ALA A 115 4.18 7.21 2.80
C ALA A 115 3.72 6.13 3.80
N VAL A 116 3.54 4.92 3.29
CA VAL A 116 3.21 3.76 4.12
C VAL A 116 4.41 3.35 4.99
N GLU A 117 5.61 3.61 4.49
CA GLU A 117 6.87 3.32 5.15
C GLU A 117 8.01 4.17 4.56
N VAL A 118 8.94 4.54 5.42
CA VAL A 118 10.26 5.06 5.05
C VAL A 118 11.28 4.03 5.54
N CYS A 119 12.13 3.54 4.66
CA CYS A 119 13.14 2.53 5.00
C CYS A 119 14.52 2.88 4.43
N GLU A 120 15.56 2.20 4.89
CA GLU A 120 16.87 2.25 4.25
C GLU A 120 16.87 1.38 2.97
N GLN A 121 17.84 1.61 2.06
CA GLN A 121 17.85 0.93 0.75
C GLN A 121 18.12 -0.58 0.82
N ASP A 122 18.89 -1.02 1.80
CA ASP A 122 19.16 -2.44 2.06
C ASP A 122 17.94 -3.18 2.64
N GLU A 123 16.99 -2.46 3.24
CA GLU A 123 15.73 -2.98 3.76
C GLU A 123 14.61 -3.02 2.69
N LEU A 124 14.88 -2.49 1.48
CA LEU A 124 13.86 -2.21 0.48
C LEU A 124 12.97 -3.41 0.14
N LEU A 125 13.54 -4.59 -0.06
CA LEU A 125 12.76 -5.78 -0.44
C LEU A 125 11.78 -6.19 0.66
N ALA A 126 12.24 -6.18 1.91
CA ALA A 126 11.40 -6.51 3.06
C ALA A 126 10.29 -5.45 3.27
N ALA A 127 10.63 -4.17 3.12
CA ALA A 127 9.68 -3.08 3.24
C ALA A 127 8.64 -3.09 2.10
N CYS A 128 9.03 -3.44 0.87
CA CYS A 128 8.08 -3.65 -0.24
C CYS A 128 7.08 -4.78 0.07
N ALA A 129 7.57 -5.93 0.54
CA ALA A 129 6.73 -7.06 0.91
C ALA A 129 5.69 -6.69 1.99
N LYS A 130 6.12 -5.94 3.00
CA LYS A 130 5.26 -5.44 4.07
C LYS A 130 4.23 -4.41 3.59
N ALA A 131 4.64 -3.50 2.69
CA ALA A 131 3.79 -2.44 2.16
C ALA A 131 2.55 -2.96 1.41
N VAL A 132 2.70 -4.09 0.70
CA VAL A 132 1.60 -4.72 -0.05
C VAL A 132 0.98 -5.93 0.66
N ALA A 133 1.42 -6.23 1.89
CA ALA A 133 0.94 -7.39 2.61
C ALA A 133 -0.60 -7.34 2.73
N PRO A 134 -1.31 -8.46 2.54
CA PRO A 134 -2.77 -8.48 2.61
C PRO A 134 -3.32 -8.07 3.98
N THR A 135 -2.52 -8.22 5.03
CA THR A 135 -2.80 -7.80 6.41
C THR A 135 -2.12 -6.47 6.78
N GLY A 136 -1.48 -5.83 5.81
CA GLY A 136 -0.68 -4.62 5.98
C GLY A 136 -1.49 -3.34 6.25
N PRO A 137 -0.81 -2.23 6.55
CA PRO A 137 -1.44 -0.98 6.98
C PRO A 137 -2.37 -0.38 5.91
N VAL A 138 -2.03 -0.51 4.63
CA VAL A 138 -2.85 0.00 3.51
C VAL A 138 -4.21 -0.67 3.48
N VAL A 139 -4.23 -2.01 3.46
CA VAL A 139 -5.47 -2.79 3.40
C VAL A 139 -6.30 -2.54 4.65
N ARG A 140 -5.65 -2.52 5.82
CA ARG A 140 -6.33 -2.21 7.09
C ARG A 140 -6.98 -0.83 7.05
N ARG A 141 -6.27 0.20 6.58
CA ARG A 141 -6.81 1.56 6.46
C ARG A 141 -8.02 1.61 5.53
N ALA A 142 -7.94 0.98 4.36
CA ALA A 142 -9.04 0.92 3.41
C ALA A 142 -10.31 0.29 4.02
N VAL A 143 -10.16 -0.79 4.78
CA VAL A 143 -11.28 -1.44 5.48
C VAL A 143 -11.84 -0.52 6.57
N ILE A 144 -11.00 0.12 7.39
CA ILE A 144 -11.43 1.07 8.41
C ILE A 144 -12.23 2.22 7.79
N GLU A 145 -11.72 2.83 6.72
CA GLU A 145 -12.36 3.95 6.05
C GLU A 145 -13.73 3.57 5.44
N ALA A 146 -13.87 2.35 4.96
CA ALA A 146 -15.15 1.84 4.44
C ALA A 146 -16.17 1.56 5.54
N VAL A 147 -15.73 1.05 6.69
CA VAL A 147 -16.61 0.68 7.81
C VAL A 147 -16.98 1.88 8.68
N ALA A 148 -16.07 2.85 8.85
CA ALA A 148 -16.24 3.96 9.78
C ALA A 148 -17.55 4.78 9.57
N PRO A 149 -18.01 5.09 8.34
CA PRO A 149 -19.28 5.78 8.13
C PRO A 149 -20.51 4.98 8.60
N ILE A 150 -20.45 3.65 8.58
CA ILE A 150 -21.53 2.80 9.09
C ILE A 150 -21.50 2.80 10.61
N ALA A 151 -20.34 2.53 11.22
CA ALA A 151 -20.17 2.55 12.67
C ALA A 151 -20.54 3.91 13.29
N ARG A 152 -20.16 5.03 12.67
CA ARG A 152 -20.51 6.37 13.15
C ARG A 152 -22.02 6.63 13.16
N ARG A 153 -22.79 6.06 12.22
CA ARG A 153 -24.26 6.19 12.22
C ARG A 153 -24.92 5.47 13.39
N LEU A 154 -24.22 4.49 13.98
CA LEU A 154 -24.62 3.79 15.20
C LEU A 154 -24.13 4.52 16.47
N GLY A 155 -23.39 5.63 16.34
CA GLY A 155 -22.72 6.28 17.47
C GLY A 155 -21.51 5.50 17.99
N GLU A 156 -20.91 4.64 17.16
CA GLU A 156 -19.83 3.73 17.55
C GLU A 156 -18.52 3.98 16.80
N THR A 157 -17.46 3.36 17.32
CA THR A 157 -16.19 3.16 16.62
C THR A 157 -15.98 1.67 16.38
N ALA A 158 -15.46 1.32 15.21
CA ALA A 158 -15.10 -0.06 14.89
C ALA A 158 -13.59 -0.29 15.07
N ASP A 159 -13.20 -1.39 15.72
CA ASP A 159 -11.82 -1.89 15.66
C ASP A 159 -11.70 -2.93 14.56
N VAL A 160 -10.75 -2.74 13.65
CA VAL A 160 -10.50 -3.63 12.51
C VAL A 160 -9.18 -4.35 12.70
N ARG A 161 -9.22 -5.68 12.58
CA ARG A 161 -8.05 -6.56 12.58
C ARG A 161 -8.08 -7.48 11.35
N LEU A 162 -6.91 -7.70 10.76
CA LEU A 162 -6.72 -8.59 9.63
C LEU A 162 -5.76 -9.70 10.07
N LEU A 163 -6.13 -10.95 9.85
CA LEU A 163 -5.32 -12.12 10.19
C LEU A 163 -5.23 -13.06 9.00
N ASP A 164 -4.02 -13.43 8.60
CA ASP A 164 -3.82 -14.47 7.59
C ASP A 164 -3.83 -15.83 8.30
N VAL A 165 -4.74 -16.71 7.86
CA VAL A 165 -4.86 -18.09 8.31
C VAL A 165 -4.82 -18.96 7.07
N GLU A 166 -3.69 -19.65 6.86
CA GLU A 166 -3.48 -20.59 5.75
C GLU A 166 -3.78 -19.98 4.36
N GLY A 167 -3.43 -18.71 4.14
CA GLY A 167 -3.62 -18.01 2.86
C GLY A 167 -5.00 -17.39 2.69
N THR A 168 -5.87 -17.49 3.70
CA THR A 168 -7.15 -16.77 3.76
C THR A 168 -7.07 -15.66 4.79
N VAL A 169 -7.44 -14.44 4.40
CA VAL A 169 -7.47 -13.31 5.34
C VAL A 169 -8.83 -13.23 6.04
N HIS A 170 -8.80 -13.35 7.36
CA HIS A 170 -9.93 -13.12 8.23
C HIS A 170 -9.98 -11.64 8.63
N ILE A 171 -11.04 -10.95 8.22
CA ILE A 171 -11.33 -9.56 8.55
C ILE A 171 -12.22 -9.55 9.78
N TYR A 172 -11.70 -9.12 10.93
CA TYR A 172 -12.47 -8.96 12.15
C TYR A 172 -12.84 -7.50 12.34
N VAL A 173 -14.14 -7.21 12.33
CA VAL A 173 -14.68 -5.90 12.69
C VAL A 173 -15.35 -6.02 14.06
N SER A 174 -14.78 -5.36 15.05
CA SER A 174 -15.29 -5.36 16.42
C SER A 174 -16.06 -4.08 16.72
N LEU A 175 -17.28 -4.24 17.23
CA LEU A 175 -18.16 -3.16 17.69
C LEU A 175 -18.36 -3.25 19.22
N LEU A 176 -18.84 -2.17 19.84
CA LEU A 176 -19.07 -2.14 21.29
C LEU A 176 -20.47 -2.62 21.67
N ASN A 177 -21.48 -2.29 20.87
CA ASN A 177 -22.82 -2.80 21.06
C ASN A 177 -23.14 -3.85 20.00
N ASP A 178 -24.23 -4.56 20.24
CA ASP A 178 -24.74 -5.58 19.33
C ASP A 178 -25.64 -4.91 18.28
N PRO A 179 -25.17 -4.71 17.03
CA PRO A 179 -26.00 -4.16 15.96
C PRO A 179 -27.06 -5.17 15.52
N ASP A 180 -28.11 -4.68 14.85
CA ASP A 180 -29.06 -5.58 14.18
C ASP A 180 -28.44 -6.28 12.96
N ASP A 181 -29.09 -7.36 12.49
CA ASP A 181 -28.62 -8.20 11.40
C ASP A 181 -28.39 -7.42 10.08
N VAL A 182 -29.21 -6.40 9.81
CA VAL A 182 -29.10 -5.60 8.58
C VAL A 182 -27.80 -4.80 8.60
N VAL A 183 -27.50 -4.18 9.74
CA VAL A 183 -26.26 -3.43 9.95
C VAL A 183 -25.03 -4.36 9.92
N ILE A 184 -25.13 -5.56 10.50
CA ILE A 184 -24.07 -6.58 10.44
C ILE A 184 -23.70 -6.89 8.98
N GLU A 185 -24.69 -7.16 8.15
CA GLU A 185 -24.46 -7.48 6.74
C GLU A 185 -23.91 -6.30 5.94
N ASP A 186 -24.37 -5.08 6.21
CA ASP A 186 -23.81 -3.86 5.60
C ASP A 186 -22.32 -3.67 5.95
N ILE A 187 -21.94 -3.91 7.20
CA ILE A 187 -20.55 -3.83 7.66
C ILE A 187 -19.70 -4.93 7.02
N ARG A 188 -20.18 -6.19 7.02
CA ARG A 188 -19.47 -7.31 6.37
C ARG A 188 -19.22 -7.02 4.91
N ARG A 189 -20.25 -6.57 4.20
CA ARG A 189 -20.17 -6.23 2.77
C ARG A 189 -19.20 -5.08 2.52
N ALA A 190 -19.27 -4.01 3.30
CA ALA A 190 -18.37 -2.87 3.17
C ALA A 190 -16.90 -3.28 3.40
N ALA A 191 -16.64 -4.03 4.47
CA ALA A 191 -15.32 -4.53 4.80
C ALA A 191 -14.76 -5.45 3.73
N TRP A 192 -15.54 -6.44 3.27
CA TRP A 192 -15.14 -7.38 2.22
C TRP A 192 -14.88 -6.68 0.88
N LEU A 193 -15.74 -5.75 0.47
CA LEU A 193 -15.54 -4.99 -0.78
C LEU A 193 -14.30 -4.10 -0.72
N ALA A 194 -14.06 -3.43 0.41
CA ALA A 194 -12.88 -2.60 0.60
C ALA A 194 -11.59 -3.44 0.56
N PHE A 195 -11.58 -4.57 1.28
CA PHE A 195 -10.47 -5.52 1.24
C PHE A 195 -10.21 -6.02 -0.18
N THR A 196 -11.25 -6.52 -0.86
CA THR A 196 -11.14 -7.07 -2.21
C THR A 196 -10.59 -6.03 -3.19
N ARG A 197 -11.02 -4.77 -3.09
CA ARG A 197 -10.47 -3.69 -3.92
C ARG A 197 -9.01 -3.41 -3.59
N ALA A 198 -8.66 -3.31 -2.30
CA ALA A 198 -7.30 -3.02 -1.86
C ALA A 198 -6.30 -4.12 -2.26
N THR A 199 -6.73 -5.39 -2.24
CA THR A 199 -5.92 -6.55 -2.67
C THR A 199 -6.13 -6.93 -4.13
N ARG A 200 -6.93 -6.15 -4.88
CA ARG A 200 -7.26 -6.40 -6.30
C ARG A 200 -7.88 -7.78 -6.56
N GLY A 201 -8.53 -8.35 -5.55
CA GLY A 201 -9.15 -9.67 -5.61
C GLY A 201 -8.16 -10.83 -5.70
N ARG A 202 -6.86 -10.62 -5.45
CA ARG A 202 -5.84 -11.68 -5.48
C ARG A 202 -5.87 -12.57 -4.25
N VAL A 203 -6.43 -12.05 -3.15
CA VAL A 203 -6.40 -12.71 -1.83
C VAL A 203 -7.82 -13.05 -1.40
N GLN A 204 -8.01 -14.30 -0.99
CA GLN A 204 -9.28 -14.73 -0.41
C GLN A 204 -9.47 -14.14 0.98
N ALA A 205 -10.70 -13.75 1.29
CA ALA A 205 -11.02 -13.21 2.60
C ALA A 205 -12.43 -13.54 3.07
N VAL A 206 -12.57 -13.61 4.40
CA VAL A 206 -13.84 -13.79 5.10
C VAL A 206 -14.01 -12.68 6.12
N SER A 207 -15.19 -12.07 6.17
CA SER A 207 -15.49 -10.99 7.12
C SER A 207 -16.31 -11.49 8.30
N HIS A 208 -15.82 -11.21 9.51
CA HIS A 208 -16.40 -11.55 10.79
C HIS A 208 -16.78 -10.27 11.54
N ILE A 209 -17.97 -10.26 12.14
CA ILE A 209 -18.39 -9.19 13.07
C ILE A 209 -18.36 -9.76 14.47
N ALA A 210 -17.70 -9.05 15.38
CA ALA A 210 -17.61 -9.43 16.78
C ALA A 210 -18.13 -8.28 17.65
N VAL A 211 -18.86 -8.59 18.70
CA VAL A 211 -19.26 -7.62 19.72
C VAL A 211 -18.30 -7.72 20.89
N ARG A 212 -17.64 -6.62 21.22
CA ARG A 212 -16.78 -6.53 22.41
C ARG A 212 -17.66 -6.39 23.64
N THR A 213 -17.77 -7.46 24.41
CA THR A 213 -18.26 -7.36 25.78
C THR A 213 -17.30 -6.46 26.57
N LYS A 214 -17.81 -5.39 27.20
CA LYS A 214 -17.03 -4.57 28.14
C LYS A 214 -16.40 -5.52 29.18
N SER A 215 -15.07 -5.62 29.16
CA SER A 215 -14.31 -6.26 30.24
C SER A 215 -14.59 -5.47 31.52
N THR A 216 -15.47 -5.97 32.37
CA THR A 216 -15.62 -5.49 33.75
C THR A 216 -14.39 -5.92 34.53
N SER A 217 -13.31 -5.14 34.42
CA SER A 217 -12.21 -5.24 35.37
C SER A 217 -12.76 -4.84 36.75
N ARG A 218 -13.09 -5.82 37.59
CA ARG A 218 -13.33 -5.60 39.02
C ARG A 218 -12.04 -5.03 39.63
N PRO A 219 -12.05 -3.83 40.22
CA PRO A 219 -10.95 -3.44 41.10
C PRO A 219 -10.98 -4.34 42.34
N ARG A 220 -9.82 -4.89 42.70
CA ARG A 220 -9.56 -5.42 44.04
C ARG A 220 -8.98 -4.32 44.90
#